data_AF-A0A7W0ETP7-F1
#
_entry.id   AF-A0A7W0ETP7-F1
#
_cell.length_a   1.000
_cell.length_b   1.000
_cell.length_c   1.000
_cell.angle_alpha   90.00
_cell.angle_beta   90.00
_cell.angle_gamma   90.00
#
_symmetry.space_group_name_H-M   'P 1'
#
loop_
_entity.id
_entity.type
_entity.pdbx_description
1 polymer ?
#
loop_
_entity_poly.entity_id
_entity_poly.type
_entity_poly.pdbx_seq_one_letter_code
_entity_poly.pdbx_strand_id
1 'polypeptide(L)'
;MKNLKIIIITGVSGSGKSTAIAAFEDANYYCVDNMPVDLLPKFLELPIEEHASEIAGLVFVMDLREKGFLSKYSSVFESIRQKGYNFKILFLEADEKIL
;
A
#
# COMPACT_ATOMS: atom_id res chain seq x y z
N MET A 1 11.75 14.48 7.15
CA MET A 1 10.89 14.44 5.95
C MET A 1 9.95 13.25 6.08
N LYS A 2 8.66 13.48 5.78
CA LYS A 2 7.57 12.50 5.61
C LYS A 2 7.11 11.71 6.85
N ASN A 3 6.42 12.39 7.77
CA ASN A 3 5.53 11.76 8.76
C ASN A 3 4.21 11.26 8.11
N LEU A 4 4.26 10.92 6.81
CA LEU A 4 3.12 10.51 6.02
C LEU A 4 2.88 9.03 6.31
N LYS A 5 1.68 8.70 6.80
CA LYS A 5 1.33 7.31 7.10
C LYS A 5 1.23 6.54 5.81
N ILE A 6 1.98 5.43 5.69
CA ILE A 6 1.89 4.53 4.54
C ILE A 6 1.31 3.20 5.00
N ILE A 7 0.27 2.75 4.31
CA ILE A 7 -0.38 1.46 4.56
C ILE A 7 -0.32 0.66 3.26
N ILE A 8 0.11 -0.58 3.37
CA ILE A 8 0.08 -1.55 2.27
C ILE A 8 -1.01 -2.56 2.60
N ILE A 9 -2.05 -2.63 1.78
CA ILE A 9 -3.12 -3.60 1.91
C ILE A 9 -2.84 -4.76 0.98
N THR A 10 -2.99 -5.97 1.48
CA THR A 10 -2.91 -7.18 0.67
C THR A 10 -3.79 -8.27 1.28
N GLY A 11 -3.89 -9.43 0.62
CA GLY A 11 -4.76 -10.51 1.08
C GLY A 11 -5.36 -11.33 -0.04
N VAL A 12 -6.03 -12.42 0.33
CA VAL A 12 -6.68 -13.37 -0.60
C VAL A 12 -7.81 -12.70 -1.40
N SER A 13 -8.08 -13.19 -2.62
CA SER A 13 -9.22 -12.70 -3.41
C SER A 13 -10.51 -12.91 -2.63
N GLY A 14 -11.41 -11.92 -2.60
CA GLY A 14 -12.64 -11.99 -1.81
C GLY A 14 -12.51 -11.58 -0.34
N SER A 15 -11.31 -11.33 0.20
CA SER A 15 -11.12 -10.96 1.62
C SER A 15 -11.53 -9.53 2.01
N GLY A 16 -12.18 -8.79 1.11
CA GLY A 16 -12.64 -7.42 1.40
C GLY A 16 -11.59 -6.32 1.20
N LYS A 17 -10.50 -6.56 0.45
CA LYS A 17 -9.52 -5.50 0.09
C LYS A 17 -10.17 -4.24 -0.51
N SER A 18 -11.12 -4.41 -1.42
CA SER A 18 -11.87 -3.31 -2.05
C SER A 18 -12.77 -2.55 -1.06
N THR A 19 -13.25 -3.23 -0.01
CA THR A 19 -13.98 -2.56 1.07
C THR A 19 -13.04 -1.80 2.00
N ALA A 20 -11.87 -2.36 2.29
CA ALA A 20 -10.86 -1.72 3.12
C ALA A 20 -10.30 -0.46 2.46
N ILE A 21 -9.99 -0.49 1.16
CA ILE A 21 -9.51 0.69 0.43
C ILE A 21 -10.58 1.79 0.41
N ALA A 22 -11.86 1.46 0.16
CA ALA A 22 -12.95 2.43 0.21
C ALA A 22 -13.08 3.11 1.58
N ALA A 23 -12.92 2.37 2.68
CA ALA A 23 -12.91 2.94 4.02
C ALA A 23 -11.72 3.89 4.28
N PHE A 24 -10.58 3.65 3.63
CA PHE A 24 -9.44 4.57 3.69
C PHE A 24 -9.65 5.82 2.84
N GLU A 25 -10.30 5.69 1.68
CA GLU A 25 -10.72 6.83 0.84
C GLU A 25 -11.66 7.75 1.63
N ASP A 26 -12.68 7.18 2.29
CA ASP A 26 -13.59 7.92 3.19
C ASP A 26 -12.84 8.60 4.35
N ALA A 27 -11.73 8.02 4.80
CA ALA A 27 -10.85 8.57 5.83
C ALA A 27 -9.79 9.54 5.28
N ASN A 28 -9.95 10.01 4.04
CA ASN A 28 -9.10 10.97 3.35
C ASN A 28 -7.65 10.50 3.12
N TYR A 29 -7.44 9.21 2.91
CA TYR A 29 -6.17 8.69 2.42
C TYR A 29 -6.12 8.71 0.89
N TYR A 30 -4.94 8.98 0.35
CA TYR A 30 -4.70 8.78 -1.07
C TYR A 30 -4.49 7.29 -1.33
N CYS A 31 -5.43 6.68 -2.05
CA CYS A 31 -5.47 5.25 -2.26
C CYS A 31 -5.07 4.89 -3.70
N VAL A 32 -4.21 3.88 -3.84
CA VAL A 32 -3.82 3.31 -5.14
C VAL A 32 -4.11 1.83 -5.11
N ASP A 33 -5.04 1.40 -5.96
CA ASP A 33 -5.34 -0.01 -6.16
C ASP A 33 -4.39 -0.66 -7.18
N ASN A 34 -4.19 -1.97 -7.05
CA ASN A 34 -3.40 -2.80 -7.96
C ASN A 34 -1.98 -2.23 -8.23
N MET A 35 -1.30 -1.79 -7.17
CA MET A 35 0.03 -1.18 -7.25
C MET A 35 1.13 -2.24 -7.37
N PRO A 36 1.92 -2.28 -8.46
CA PRO A 36 3.06 -3.17 -8.56
C PRO A 36 4.14 -2.77 -7.57
N VAL A 37 4.74 -3.77 -6.90
CA VAL A 37 5.75 -3.53 -5.85
C VAL A 37 6.95 -2.72 -6.37
N ASP A 38 7.37 -2.95 -7.62
CA ASP A 38 8.52 -2.28 -8.24
C ASP A 38 8.31 -0.78 -8.48
N LEU A 39 7.05 -0.33 -8.55
CA LEU A 39 6.71 1.07 -8.77
C LEU A 39 6.62 1.87 -7.47
N LEU A 40 6.51 1.19 -6.31
CA LEU A 40 6.35 1.85 -5.01
C LEU A 40 7.46 2.87 -4.72
N PRO A 41 8.77 2.56 -4.92
CA PRO A 41 9.82 3.53 -4.65
C PRO A 41 9.71 4.80 -5.50
N LYS A 42 9.40 4.65 -6.79
CA LYS A 42 9.25 5.77 -7.72
C LYS A 42 8.04 6.63 -7.35
N PHE A 43 6.94 6.00 -6.95
CA PHE A 43 5.76 6.72 -6.49
C PHE A 43 6.07 7.56 -5.25
N LEU A 44 6.78 6.99 -4.27
CA LEU A 44 7.13 7.71 -3.04
C LEU A 44 8.11 8.86 -3.29
N GLU A 45 8.87 8.87 -4.38
CA GLU A 45 9.75 9.98 -4.76
C GLU A 45 9.00 11.18 -5.32
N LEU A 46 7.74 11.01 -5.75
CA LEU A 46 6.95 12.12 -6.26
C LEU A 46 6.74 13.18 -5.16
N PRO A 47 6.81 14.48 -5.52
CA PRO A 47 6.47 15.56 -4.61
C PRO A 47 4.95 15.52 -4.38
N ILE A 48 4.53 15.00 -3.22
CA ILE A 48 3.12 15.02 -2.77
C ILE A 48 2.80 16.41 -2.16
N GLU A 49 3.63 17.42 -2.44
CA GLU A 49 3.76 18.66 -1.67
C GLU A 49 2.65 19.69 -1.91
N GLU A 50 1.79 19.54 -2.93
CA GLU A 50 0.74 20.54 -3.20
C GLU A 50 -0.57 20.30 -2.44
N HIS A 51 -0.80 19.09 -1.91
CA HIS A 51 -2.02 18.74 -1.13
C HIS A 51 -1.72 18.00 0.18
N ALA A 52 -0.46 17.94 0.61
CA ALA A 52 -0.03 17.21 1.81
C ALA A 52 -0.69 17.70 3.11
N SER A 53 -1.27 18.90 3.13
CA SER A 53 -2.04 19.41 4.27
C SER A 53 -3.43 18.78 4.41
N GLU A 54 -3.95 18.13 3.37
CA GLU A 54 -5.31 17.58 3.36
C GLU A 54 -5.33 16.06 3.54
N ILE A 55 -4.38 15.32 2.96
CA ILE A 55 -4.43 13.85 3.01
C ILE A 55 -3.93 13.25 4.34
N ALA A 56 -4.65 12.25 4.85
CA ALA A 56 -4.32 11.56 6.09
C ALA A 56 -3.12 10.59 5.95
N GLY A 57 -2.81 10.17 4.73
CA GLY A 57 -1.75 9.22 4.41
C GLY A 57 -1.89 8.63 3.01
N LEU A 58 -1.09 7.60 2.73
CA LEU A 58 -1.11 6.81 1.49
C LEU A 58 -1.52 5.38 1.78
N VAL A 59 -2.35 4.81 0.91
CA VAL A 59 -2.69 3.39 0.91
C VAL A 59 -2.36 2.79 -0.45
N PHE A 60 -1.65 1.66 -0.45
CA PHE A 60 -1.34 0.89 -1.65
C PHE A 60 -1.92 -0.51 -1.51
N VAL A 61 -2.82 -0.90 -2.39
CA VAL A 61 -3.23 -2.31 -2.50
C VAL A 61 -2.26 -3.02 -3.42
N MET A 62 -1.64 -4.08 -2.92
CA MET A 62 -0.71 -4.91 -3.68
C MET A 62 -1.22 -6.35 -3.73
N ASP A 63 -1.21 -6.96 -4.91
CA ASP A 63 -1.53 -8.38 -5.07
C ASP A 63 -0.24 -9.22 -5.02
N LEU A 64 -0.10 -10.06 -3.99
CA LEU A 64 1.06 -10.94 -3.82
C LEU A 64 1.18 -11.99 -4.92
N ARG A 65 0.11 -12.20 -5.70
CA ARG A 65 0.08 -13.15 -6.82
C ARG A 65 0.81 -12.64 -8.06
N GLU A 66 1.20 -11.36 -8.09
CA GLU A 66 1.97 -10.83 -9.21
C GLU A 66 3.28 -11.58 -9.40
N LYS A 67 3.55 -11.93 -10.67
CA LYS A 67 4.75 -12.69 -11.04
C LYS A 67 6.00 -11.89 -10.68
N GLY A 68 6.83 -12.46 -9.80
CA GLY A 68 8.07 -11.83 -9.34
C GLY A 68 7.91 -10.94 -8.11
N PHE A 69 6.73 -10.85 -7.51
CA PHE A 69 6.54 -10.15 -6.23
C PHE A 69 7.48 -10.71 -5.15
N LEU A 70 7.44 -12.03 -4.91
CA LEU A 70 8.22 -12.70 -3.87
C LEU A 70 9.74 -12.52 -4.02
N SER A 71 10.22 -12.37 -5.25
CA SER A 71 11.65 -12.15 -5.51
C SER A 71 12.10 -10.71 -5.31
N LYS A 72 11.18 -9.74 -5.29
CA LYS A 72 11.49 -8.30 -5.34
C LYS A 72 11.04 -7.53 -4.10
N TYR A 73 10.00 -7.97 -3.41
CA TYR A 73 9.41 -7.19 -2.31
C TYR A 73 10.42 -6.87 -1.20
N SER A 74 11.32 -7.80 -0.85
CA SER A 74 12.31 -7.59 0.22
C SER A 74 13.24 -6.43 -0.10
N SER A 75 13.86 -6.43 -1.29
CA SER A 75 14.80 -5.39 -1.70
C SER A 75 14.10 -4.03 -1.87
N VAL A 76 12.88 -4.03 -2.40
CA VAL A 76 12.06 -2.81 -2.53
C VAL A 76 11.72 -2.24 -1.14
N PHE A 77 11.23 -3.07 -0.22
CA PHE A 77 10.81 -2.66 1.11
C PHE A 77 12.00 -2.20 1.97
N GLU A 78 13.15 -2.84 1.84
CA GLU A 78 14.40 -2.38 2.44
C GLU A 78 14.84 -1.04 1.87
N SER A 79 14.79 -0.86 0.54
CA SER A 79 15.18 0.40 -0.11
C SER A 79 14.34 1.59 0.39
N ILE A 80 13.02 1.43 0.49
CA ILE A 80 12.16 2.52 0.98
C ILE A 80 12.36 2.76 2.49
N ARG A 81 12.63 1.71 3.29
CA ARG A 81 12.98 1.88 4.72
C ARG A 81 14.29 2.66 4.89
N GLN A 82 15.31 2.35 4.07
CA GLN A 82 16.59 3.08 4.06
C GLN A 82 16.42 4.55 3.66
N LYS A 83 15.43 4.87 2.81
CA LYS A 83 15.04 6.25 2.47
C LYS A 83 14.24 6.95 3.58
N GLY A 84 13.97 6.27 4.70
CA GLY A 84 13.28 6.83 5.87
C GLY A 84 11.76 6.68 5.85
N TYR A 85 11.19 5.92 4.91
CA TYR A 85 9.75 5.64 4.88
C TYR A 85 9.39 4.55 5.90
N ASN A 86 8.42 4.86 6.76
CA ASN A 86 7.78 3.87 7.63
C ASN A 86 6.42 3.48 7.05
N PHE A 87 6.11 2.19 7.06
CA PHE A 87 4.83 1.68 6.56
C PHE A 87 4.32 0.51 7.42
N LYS A 88 3.01 0.28 7.34
CA LYS A 88 2.33 -0.88 7.94
C LYS A 88 1.75 -1.77 6.84
N ILE A 89 1.74 -3.06 7.07
CA ILE A 89 1.09 -4.04 6.17
C ILE A 89 -0.19 -4.50 6.85
N LEU A 90 -1.31 -4.40 6.14
CA LEU A 90 -2.60 -4.97 6.49
C LEU A 90 -2.85 -6.18 5.59
N PHE A 91 -2.86 -7.38 6.17
CA PHE A 91 -3.22 -8.60 5.47
C PHE A 91 -4.67 -8.96 5.79
N LEU A 92 -5.50 -9.06 4.76
CA LEU A 92 -6.92 -9.41 4.88
C LEU A 92 -7.14 -10.85 4.42
N GLU A 93 -7.78 -11.63 5.27
CA GLU A 93 -8.19 -13.00 5.00
C GLU A 93 -9.64 -13.24 5.40
N ALA A 94 -10.21 -14.30 4.83
CA ALA A 94 -11.48 -14.85 5.25
C ALA A 94 -11.39 -16.39 5.12
N ASP A 95 -12.26 -17.10 5.83
CA ASP A 95 -12.34 -18.55 5.75
C ASP A 95 -12.61 -19.02 4.32
N GLU A 96 -12.01 -20.13 3.89
CA GLU A 96 -12.24 -20.72 2.56
C GLU A 96 -13.71 -21.02 2.25
N LYS A 97 -14.54 -21.24 3.28
CA LYS A 97 -15.98 -21.47 3.12
C LYS A 97 -16.76 -20.20 2.75
N ILE A 98 -16.13 -19.03 2.90
CA ILE A 98 -16.72 -17.70 2.71
C ILE A 98 -16.19 -17.03 1.42
N LEU A 99 -14.97 -17.40 0.98
CA LEU A 99 -14.33 -16.92 -0.25
C LEU A 99 -14.93 -17.55 -1.51
#